data_AF-A0A1U8QA23-F1
#
_entry.id   AF-A0A1U8QA23-F1
#
_cell.length_a   1.000
_cell.length_b   1.000
_cell.length_c   1.000
_cell.angle_alpha   90.00
_cell.angle_beta   90.00
_cell.angle_gamma   90.00
#
_symmetry.space_group_name_H-M   'P 1'
#
loop_
_entity.id
_entity.type
_entity.pdbx_description
1 polymer ?
#
loop_
_entity_poly.entity_id
_entity_poly.type
_entity_poly.pdbx_seq_one_letter_code
_entity_poly.pdbx_strand_id
1 'polypeptide(L)'
;MNGEKFLWYRIFLLRLLLAVPLVPSLSAMLRDDTVSLAKLICWKGQVQLDWFKDHLKSICYTQTECAHKLERALFLVGEVGGNDYNYAFFQGKTIGEIQSYVPHIVQKIKDAARKVIDHGAQTVIVPGNFPIGCMPIYLTAFRSDDPAAYDELKCLKGLNNFAMFYNDNLQRALKQLRKEYPDVTIVYADYFTALHYCIC
;
A
#
# COMPACT_ATOMS: atom_id res chain seq x y z
N MET A 1 -16.25 -9.69 29.96
CA MET A 1 -16.52 -8.54 29.07
C MET A 1 -15.33 -8.34 28.15
N ASN A 2 -15.30 -8.86 26.91
CA ASN A 2 -14.30 -8.48 25.87
C ASN A 2 -14.46 -9.19 24.50
N GLY A 3 -15.41 -10.13 24.32
CA GLY A 3 -15.62 -10.81 23.04
C GLY A 3 -16.43 -10.01 22.00
N GLU A 4 -17.47 -9.30 22.43
CA GLU A 4 -18.40 -8.64 21.49
C GLU A 4 -17.82 -7.37 20.84
N LYS A 5 -16.99 -6.60 21.57
CA LYS A 5 -16.35 -5.39 21.02
C LYS A 5 -15.41 -5.69 19.85
N PHE A 6 -14.77 -6.86 19.85
CA PHE A 6 -13.87 -7.30 18.78
C PHE A 6 -14.63 -7.72 17.52
N LEU A 7 -15.84 -8.29 17.69
CA LEU A 7 -16.71 -8.66 16.58
C LEU A 7 -17.28 -7.41 15.89
N TRP A 8 -17.70 -6.41 16.69
CA TRP A 8 -18.11 -5.11 16.17
C TRP A 8 -16.98 -4.38 15.44
N TYR A 9 -15.74 -4.47 15.93
CA TYR A 9 -14.58 -3.87 15.26
C TYR A 9 -14.26 -4.53 13.91
N ARG A 10 -14.38 -5.86 13.83
CA ARG A 10 -14.23 -6.61 12.57
C ARG A 10 -15.34 -6.31 11.57
N ILE A 11 -16.59 -6.22 12.03
CA ILE A 11 -17.74 -5.85 11.18
C ILE A 11 -17.62 -4.39 10.73
N PHE A 12 -17.15 -3.50 11.60
CA PHE A 12 -16.91 -2.09 11.27
C PHE A 12 -15.77 -1.92 10.27
N LEU A 13 -14.65 -2.66 10.41
CA LEU A 13 -13.55 -2.67 9.44
C LEU A 13 -13.95 -3.32 8.10
N LEU A 14 -14.72 -4.42 8.11
CA LEU A 14 -15.25 -5.01 6.88
C LEU A 14 -16.20 -4.04 6.17
N ARG A 15 -17.02 -3.30 6.94
CA ARG A 15 -17.88 -2.25 6.39
C ARG A 15 -17.07 -1.05 5.94
N LEU A 16 -15.99 -0.65 6.60
CA LEU A 16 -15.13 0.46 6.14
C LEU A 16 -14.40 0.09 4.83
N LEU A 17 -13.91 -1.15 4.71
CA LEU A 17 -13.31 -1.68 3.48
C LEU A 17 -14.31 -1.79 2.32
N LEU A 18 -15.61 -1.92 2.61
CA LEU A 18 -16.69 -1.96 1.63
C LEU A 18 -17.45 -0.62 1.47
N ALA A 19 -17.21 0.36 2.35
CA ALA A 19 -17.95 1.63 2.42
C ALA A 19 -17.06 2.87 2.30
N VAL A 20 -15.77 2.74 2.02
CA VAL A 20 -15.11 3.79 1.25
C VAL A 20 -15.80 3.76 -0.11
N PRO A 21 -16.60 4.78 -0.48
CA PRO A 21 -16.99 4.89 -1.86
C PRO A 21 -15.66 5.02 -2.60
N LEU A 22 -15.30 3.98 -3.37
CA LEU A 22 -14.36 4.14 -4.45
C LEU A 22 -14.76 5.45 -5.11
N VAL A 23 -13.86 6.43 -5.08
CA VAL A 23 -14.06 7.72 -5.76
C VAL A 23 -14.70 7.37 -7.11
N PRO A 24 -15.76 8.05 -7.57
CA PRO A 24 -16.43 7.68 -8.82
C PRO A 24 -15.44 7.49 -9.99
N SER A 25 -14.29 8.18 -9.95
CA SER A 25 -13.13 7.98 -10.84
C SER A 25 -12.46 6.61 -10.72
N LEU A 26 -12.28 6.04 -9.52
CA LEU A 26 -11.74 4.69 -9.32
C LEU A 26 -12.73 3.60 -9.70
N SER A 27 -14.04 3.82 -9.52
CA SER A 27 -15.07 2.88 -9.99
C SER A 27 -15.22 2.92 -11.51
N ALA A 28 -15.03 4.08 -12.15
CA ALA A 28 -14.92 4.20 -13.61
C ALA A 28 -13.66 3.53 -14.16
N MET A 29 -12.52 3.65 -13.45
CA MET A 29 -11.26 2.99 -13.80
C MET A 29 -11.29 1.46 -13.67
N LEU A 30 -12.26 0.91 -12.93
CA LEU A 30 -12.50 -0.53 -12.76
C LEU A 30 -13.56 -1.09 -13.73
N ARG A 31 -14.25 -0.24 -14.50
CA ARG A 31 -15.31 -0.65 -15.47
C ARG A 31 -14.88 -0.51 -16.93
N ASP A 32 -13.68 -0.01 -17.16
CA ASP A 32 -13.14 0.14 -18.51
C ASP A 32 -12.37 -1.14 -18.89
N ASP A 33 -12.90 -1.89 -19.86
CA ASP A 33 -12.28 -3.11 -20.41
C ASP A 33 -10.89 -2.86 -21.03
N THR A 34 -10.44 -1.60 -21.06
CA THR A 34 -9.10 -1.19 -21.52
C THR A 34 -8.03 -1.13 -20.42
N VAL A 35 -8.40 -1.07 -19.13
CA VAL A 35 -7.44 -1.01 -18.00
C VAL A 35 -7.61 -2.23 -17.10
N SER A 36 -6.83 -3.28 -17.38
CA SER A 36 -6.69 -4.38 -16.42
C SER A 36 -5.90 -3.90 -15.20
N LEU A 37 -6.58 -3.57 -14.11
CA LEU A 37 -5.94 -3.23 -12.83
C LEU A 37 -5.61 -4.52 -12.06
N ALA A 38 -4.37 -4.96 -12.13
CA ALA A 38 -3.88 -6.05 -11.27
C ALA A 38 -3.45 -5.46 -9.92
N LYS A 39 -4.32 -5.56 -8.91
CA LYS A 39 -4.00 -5.14 -7.54
C LYS A 39 -3.44 -6.35 -6.76
N LEU A 40 -2.15 -6.33 -6.45
CA LEU A 40 -1.57 -7.28 -5.49
C LEU A 40 -1.58 -6.64 -4.10
N ILE A 41 -2.52 -7.08 -3.27
CA ILE A 41 -2.56 -6.78 -1.84
C ILE A 41 -1.60 -7.78 -1.15
N CYS A 42 -1.00 -7.52 0.00
CA CYS A 42 -0.06 -8.51 0.57
C CYS A 42 -0.30 -8.73 2.05
N TRP A 43 -0.92 -9.87 2.36
CA TRP A 43 -0.95 -10.46 3.71
C TRP A 43 -0.05 -11.71 3.80
N LYS A 44 0.20 -12.36 2.66
CA LYS A 44 1.33 -13.26 2.38
C LYS A 44 1.75 -12.99 0.93
N GLY A 45 2.81 -12.22 0.71
CA GLY A 45 3.15 -11.78 -0.65
C GLY A 45 3.41 -12.92 -1.63
N GLN A 46 3.85 -14.09 -1.14
CA GLN A 46 4.02 -15.26 -1.99
C GLN A 46 2.68 -15.83 -2.50
N VAL A 47 1.66 -15.93 -1.63
CA VAL A 47 0.35 -16.53 -2.01
C VAL A 47 -0.36 -15.71 -3.08
N GLN A 48 -0.34 -14.37 -2.97
CA GLN A 48 -0.97 -13.54 -4.01
C GLN A 48 -0.19 -13.54 -5.32
N LEU A 49 1.14 -13.63 -5.26
CA LEU A 49 1.96 -13.84 -6.45
C LEU A 49 1.69 -15.22 -7.08
N ASP A 50 1.45 -16.25 -6.28
CA ASP A 50 1.12 -17.58 -6.76
C ASP A 50 -0.27 -17.59 -7.42
N TRP A 51 -1.29 -16.97 -6.80
CA TRP A 51 -2.61 -16.78 -7.42
C TRP A 51 -2.54 -15.96 -8.70
N PHE A 52 -1.73 -14.91 -8.74
CA PHE A 52 -1.48 -14.14 -9.95
C PHE A 52 -0.91 -15.03 -11.05
N LYS A 53 0.11 -15.84 -10.75
CA LYS A 53 0.69 -16.79 -11.70
C LYS A 53 -0.33 -17.82 -12.17
N ASP A 54 -1.14 -18.36 -11.28
CA ASP A 54 -2.18 -19.32 -11.63
C ASP A 54 -3.28 -18.68 -12.50
N HIS A 55 -3.63 -17.43 -12.24
CA HIS A 55 -4.53 -16.67 -13.09
C HIS A 55 -3.92 -16.41 -14.47
N LEU A 56 -2.63 -16.05 -14.55
CA LEU A 56 -1.93 -15.90 -15.84
C LEU A 56 -2.05 -17.16 -16.69
N LYS A 57 -1.85 -18.36 -16.10
CA LYS A 57 -2.04 -19.64 -16.80
C LYS A 57 -3.45 -19.86 -17.36
N SER A 58 -4.46 -19.18 -16.83
CA SER A 58 -5.84 -19.25 -17.32
C SER A 58 -6.15 -18.28 -18.47
N ILE A 59 -5.35 -17.22 -18.64
CA ILE A 59 -5.64 -16.14 -19.60
C ILE A 59 -4.60 -16.01 -20.72
N CYS A 60 -3.47 -16.69 -20.60
CA CYS A 60 -2.41 -16.79 -21.60
C CYS A 60 -1.68 -18.12 -21.52
N TYR A 61 -1.21 -18.62 -22.66
CA TYR A 61 -0.57 -19.95 -22.77
C TYR A 61 0.93 -19.87 -23.06
N THR A 62 1.40 -18.76 -23.62
CA THR A 62 2.82 -18.52 -23.93
C THR A 62 3.33 -17.26 -23.24
N GLN A 63 4.64 -17.20 -22.97
CA GLN A 63 5.26 -16.03 -22.34
C GLN A 63 4.99 -14.75 -23.16
N THR A 64 5.07 -14.84 -24.49
CA THR A 64 4.82 -13.72 -25.40
C THR A 64 3.37 -13.24 -25.32
N GLU A 65 2.41 -14.16 -25.27
CA GLU A 65 0.99 -13.81 -25.13
C GLU A 65 0.70 -13.17 -23.77
N CYS A 66 1.28 -13.71 -22.70
CA CYS A 66 1.19 -13.13 -21.37
C CYS A 66 1.76 -11.71 -21.35
N ALA A 67 2.97 -11.52 -21.86
CA ALA A 67 3.61 -10.21 -21.92
C ALA A 67 2.77 -9.20 -22.70
N HIS A 68 2.24 -9.56 -23.87
CA HIS A 68 1.39 -8.67 -24.67
C HIS A 68 0.06 -8.31 -23.99
N LYS A 69 -0.51 -9.20 -23.17
CA LYS A 69 -1.70 -8.86 -22.36
C LYS A 69 -1.35 -7.94 -21.19
N LEU A 70 -0.20 -8.16 -20.55
CA LEU A 70 0.23 -7.41 -19.37
C LEU A 70 0.88 -6.07 -19.71
N GLU A 71 1.42 -5.89 -20.91
CA GLU A 71 2.05 -4.61 -21.32
C GLU A 71 1.05 -3.45 -21.28
N ARG A 72 -0.24 -3.74 -21.52
CA ARG A 72 -1.34 -2.77 -21.55
C ARG A 72 -2.02 -2.61 -20.18
N ALA A 73 -1.68 -3.48 -19.23
CA ALA A 73 -2.26 -3.48 -17.90
C ALA A 73 -1.54 -2.50 -16.97
N LEU A 74 -2.27 -2.01 -15.98
CA LEU A 74 -1.72 -1.17 -14.92
C LEU A 74 -1.59 -1.99 -13.65
N PHE A 75 -0.37 -2.13 -13.14
CA PHE A 75 -0.11 -2.90 -11.94
C PHE A 75 -0.02 -2.00 -10.72
N LEU A 76 -0.87 -2.25 -9.72
CA LEU A 76 -0.78 -1.57 -8.43
C LEU A 76 -0.16 -2.54 -7.41
N VAL A 77 1.07 -2.26 -7.00
CA VAL A 77 1.84 -3.09 -6.05
C VAL A 77 1.84 -2.40 -4.69
N GLY A 78 0.82 -2.67 -3.89
CA GLY A 78 0.61 -2.03 -2.57
C GLY A 78 -0.83 -2.21 -2.07
N GLU A 79 -1.15 -1.93 -0.80
CA GLU A 79 -0.35 -1.41 0.32
C GLU A 79 0.37 -2.56 1.07
N VAL A 80 1.60 -2.90 0.68
CA VAL A 80 2.36 -4.00 1.33
C VAL A 80 3.00 -3.46 2.60
N GLY A 81 2.97 -4.23 3.70
CA GLY A 81 3.62 -3.84 4.94
C GLY A 81 2.77 -3.03 5.91
N GLY A 82 1.60 -2.55 5.46
CA GLY A 82 0.64 -1.81 6.29
C GLY A 82 0.35 -2.53 7.60
N ASN A 83 0.01 -3.81 7.51
CA ASN A 83 -0.27 -4.63 8.67
C ASN A 83 0.94 -4.79 9.60
N ASP A 84 2.14 -4.96 9.05
CA ASP A 84 3.37 -5.22 9.80
C ASP A 84 3.68 -4.09 10.80
N TYR A 85 3.61 -2.82 10.37
CA TYR A 85 3.78 -1.69 11.27
C TYR A 85 2.50 -1.33 12.04
N ASN A 86 1.31 -1.42 11.43
CA ASN A 86 0.06 -1.10 12.12
C ASN A 86 -0.13 -2.01 13.34
N TYR A 87 -0.01 -3.34 13.18
CA TYR A 87 -0.14 -4.28 14.31
C TYR A 87 0.92 -4.04 15.38
N ALA A 88 2.16 -3.73 14.98
CA ALA A 88 3.22 -3.42 15.92
C ALA A 88 2.93 -2.16 16.74
N PHE A 89 2.41 -1.09 16.11
CA PHE A 89 1.96 0.11 16.81
C PHE A 89 0.86 -0.23 17.83
N PHE A 90 -0.17 -0.98 17.43
CA PHE A 90 -1.26 -1.35 18.33
C PHE A 90 -0.87 -2.36 19.42
N GLN A 91 0.29 -3.01 19.29
CA GLN A 91 0.91 -3.82 20.35
C GLN A 91 1.81 -3.03 21.29
N GLY A 92 1.91 -1.71 21.11
CA GLY A 92 2.68 -0.82 21.99
C GLY A 92 4.18 -0.80 21.69
N LYS A 93 4.62 -1.28 20.52
CA LYS A 93 6.02 -1.13 20.10
C LYS A 93 6.34 0.34 19.84
N THR A 94 7.57 0.74 20.16
CA THR A 94 8.05 2.09 19.93
C THR A 94 8.24 2.37 18.44
N ILE A 95 8.17 3.66 18.05
CA ILE A 95 8.45 4.08 16.67
C ILE A 95 9.84 3.59 16.23
N GLY A 96 10.85 3.67 17.09
CA GLY A 96 12.21 3.22 16.79
C GLY A 96 12.29 1.72 16.49
N GLU A 97 11.60 0.88 17.27
CA GLU A 97 11.50 -0.55 16.97
C GLU A 97 10.84 -0.80 15.62
N ILE A 98 9.76 -0.09 15.31
CA ILE A 98 8.97 -0.30 14.08
C ILE A 98 9.73 0.22 12.85
N GLN A 99 10.54 1.27 12.99
CA GLN A 99 11.43 1.74 11.92
C GLN A 99 12.40 0.65 11.44
N SER A 100 12.81 -0.28 12.31
CA SER A 100 13.65 -1.41 11.92
C SER A 100 12.97 -2.38 10.93
N TYR A 101 11.63 -2.34 10.82
CA TYR A 101 10.88 -3.20 9.89
C TYR A 101 10.87 -2.64 8.46
N VAL A 102 11.00 -1.31 8.33
CA VAL A 102 10.85 -0.58 7.06
C VAL A 102 11.79 -1.11 5.96
N PRO A 103 13.10 -1.33 6.19
CA PRO A 103 13.97 -1.86 5.16
C PRO A 103 13.50 -3.22 4.61
N HIS A 104 13.02 -4.10 5.50
CA HIS A 104 12.53 -5.42 5.11
C HIS A 104 11.22 -5.33 4.31
N ILE A 105 10.29 -4.48 4.75
CA ILE A 105 9.02 -4.23 4.06
C ILE A 105 9.27 -3.65 2.65
N VAL A 106 10.10 -2.61 2.56
CA VAL A 106 10.44 -1.95 1.30
C VAL A 106 11.13 -2.93 0.34
N GLN A 107 12.00 -3.81 0.85
CA GLN A 107 12.61 -4.85 0.02
C GLN A 107 11.54 -5.82 -0.53
N LYS A 108 10.55 -6.21 0.28
CA LYS A 108 9.45 -7.07 -0.20
C LYS A 108 8.59 -6.39 -1.27
N ILE A 109 8.37 -5.08 -1.16
CA ILE A 109 7.69 -4.31 -2.21
C ILE A 109 8.50 -4.31 -3.50
N LYS A 110 9.80 -4.00 -3.40
CA LYS A 110 10.71 -4.00 -4.54
C LYS A 110 10.74 -5.37 -5.22
N ASP A 111 10.82 -6.46 -4.46
CA ASP A 111 10.81 -7.83 -4.98
C ASP A 111 9.47 -8.20 -5.65
N ALA A 112 8.35 -7.76 -5.09
CA ALA A 112 7.03 -7.98 -5.70
C ALA A 112 6.88 -7.21 -7.02
N ALA A 113 7.30 -5.93 -7.04
CA ALA A 113 7.33 -5.11 -8.25
C ALA A 113 8.24 -5.75 -9.31
N ARG A 114 9.44 -6.21 -8.92
CA ARG A 114 10.35 -6.93 -9.80
C ARG A 114 9.67 -8.14 -10.45
N LYS A 115 9.02 -8.97 -9.64
CA LYS A 115 8.34 -10.19 -10.14
C LYS A 115 7.25 -9.87 -11.16
N VAL A 116 6.42 -8.85 -10.97
CA VAL A 116 5.38 -8.52 -11.97
C VAL A 116 5.99 -7.99 -13.26
N ILE A 117 7.09 -7.22 -13.16
CA ILE A 117 7.85 -6.74 -14.33
C ILE A 117 8.46 -7.92 -15.10
N ASP A 118 9.07 -8.88 -14.41
CA ASP A 118 9.64 -10.08 -15.03
C ASP A 118 8.59 -10.95 -15.76
N HIS A 119 7.30 -10.77 -15.45
CA HIS A 119 6.19 -11.45 -16.14
C HIS A 119 5.60 -10.62 -17.29
N GLY A 120 6.11 -9.42 -17.57
CA GLY A 120 5.72 -8.59 -18.71
C GLY A 120 4.93 -7.33 -18.37
N ALA A 121 4.83 -6.95 -17.09
CA ALA A 121 4.23 -5.67 -16.72
C ALA A 121 5.09 -4.49 -17.20
N GLN A 122 4.51 -3.58 -17.99
CA GLN A 122 5.20 -2.38 -18.47
C GLN A 122 4.87 -1.10 -17.68
N THR A 123 3.77 -1.09 -16.93
CA THR A 123 3.39 0.05 -16.08
C THR A 123 3.07 -0.41 -14.66
N VAL A 124 3.86 0.05 -13.69
CA VAL A 124 3.75 -0.32 -12.27
C VAL A 124 3.62 0.93 -11.40
N ILE A 125 2.54 1.03 -10.64
CA ILE A 125 2.33 2.04 -9.61
C ILE A 125 2.60 1.42 -8.24
N VAL A 126 3.41 2.10 -7.44
CA VAL A 126 3.71 1.73 -6.06
C VAL A 126 3.32 2.90 -5.15
N PRO A 127 2.26 2.75 -4.35
CA PRO A 127 1.84 3.80 -3.44
C PRO A 127 2.74 3.91 -2.21
N GLY A 128 2.93 5.15 -1.77
CA GLY A 128 3.49 5.46 -0.46
C GLY A 128 2.47 5.27 0.65
N ASN A 129 2.96 5.28 1.88
CA ASN A 129 2.12 5.27 3.06
C ASN A 129 1.40 6.63 3.23
N PHE A 130 0.20 6.55 3.79
CA PHE A 130 -0.66 7.67 4.15
C PHE A 130 -0.09 8.51 5.30
N PRO A 131 -0.60 9.73 5.55
CA PRO A 131 -0.27 10.46 6.76
C PRO A 131 -1.02 9.84 7.95
N ILE A 132 -0.50 8.72 8.44
CA ILE A 132 -1.20 7.86 9.42
C ILE A 132 -1.46 8.58 10.75
N GLY A 133 -0.68 9.61 11.09
CA GLY A 133 -0.90 10.42 12.29
C GLY A 133 -2.19 11.25 12.24
N CYS A 134 -2.79 11.41 11.05
CA CYS A 134 -4.06 12.08 10.84
C CYS A 134 -5.26 11.13 10.83
N MET A 135 -5.03 9.82 10.86
CA MET A 135 -6.11 8.84 10.73
C MET A 135 -6.89 8.73 12.06
N PRO A 136 -8.23 8.72 12.05
CA PRO A 136 -9.03 8.68 13.28
C PRO A 136 -8.70 7.52 14.23
N ILE A 137 -8.36 6.35 13.68
CA ILE A 137 -7.94 5.17 14.45
C ILE A 137 -6.66 5.43 15.26
N TYR A 138 -5.69 6.13 14.67
CA TYR A 138 -4.43 6.48 15.31
C TYR A 138 -4.60 7.62 16.31
N LEU A 139 -5.36 8.65 15.94
CA LEU A 139 -5.70 9.76 16.84
C LEU A 139 -6.43 9.29 18.10
N THR A 140 -7.30 8.28 17.97
CA THR A 140 -8.03 7.71 19.12
C THR A 140 -7.14 6.82 19.98
N ALA A 141 -6.36 5.93 19.35
CA ALA A 141 -5.56 4.94 20.09
C ALA A 141 -4.29 5.52 20.72
N PHE A 142 -3.68 6.54 20.10
CA PHE A 142 -2.44 7.16 20.52
C PHE A 142 -2.65 8.61 20.95
N ARG A 143 -3.84 8.91 21.49
CA ARG A 143 -4.15 10.22 22.05
C ARG A 143 -3.09 10.62 23.08
N SER A 144 -2.60 11.85 22.96
CA SER A 144 -1.66 12.46 23.89
C SER A 144 -2.29 13.68 24.54
N ASP A 145 -2.00 13.90 25.82
CA ASP A 145 -2.36 15.15 26.50
C ASP A 145 -1.34 16.26 26.25
N ASP A 146 -0.18 15.93 25.67
CA ASP A 146 0.83 16.90 25.25
C ASP A 146 0.43 17.57 23.93
N PRO A 147 0.12 18.90 23.92
CA PRO A 147 -0.20 19.62 22.70
C PRO A 147 0.95 19.61 21.68
N ALA A 148 2.20 19.50 22.15
CA ALA A 148 3.38 19.44 21.29
C ALA A 148 3.51 18.10 20.55
N ALA A 149 2.70 17.08 20.85
CA ALA A 149 2.64 15.86 20.06
C ALA A 149 1.95 16.06 18.70
N TYR A 150 1.17 17.12 18.56
CA TYR A 150 0.35 17.40 17.39
C TYR A 150 0.96 18.48 16.48
N ASP A 151 0.60 18.46 15.20
CA ASP A 151 0.85 19.55 14.26
C ASP A 151 -0.35 20.51 14.17
N GLU A 152 -0.27 21.46 13.24
CA GLU A 152 -1.30 22.48 13.01
C GLU A 152 -2.64 21.87 12.58
N LEU A 153 -2.62 20.72 11.89
CA LEU A 153 -3.80 19.98 11.45
C LEU A 153 -4.32 18.98 12.50
N LYS A 154 -3.78 19.03 13.73
CA LYS A 154 -4.10 18.10 14.83
C LYS A 154 -3.77 16.65 14.52
N CYS A 155 -2.80 16.41 13.64
CA CYS A 155 -2.25 15.08 13.41
C CYS A 155 -1.09 14.79 14.37
N LEU A 156 -0.89 13.51 14.70
CA LEU A 156 0.23 13.06 15.52
C LEU A 156 1.55 13.10 14.74
N LYS A 157 2.45 14.02 15.12
CA LYS A 157 3.73 14.26 14.41
C LYS A 157 4.62 13.01 14.36
N GLY A 158 4.72 12.26 15.46
CA GLY A 158 5.57 11.06 15.51
C GLY A 158 5.16 10.01 14.47
N LEU A 159 3.86 9.83 14.27
CA LEU A 159 3.30 8.87 13.31
C LEU A 159 3.42 9.37 11.86
N ASN A 160 3.22 10.67 11.62
CA ASN A 160 3.47 11.27 10.30
C ASN A 160 4.96 11.22 9.94
N ASN A 161 5.87 11.47 10.88
CA ASN A 161 7.31 11.33 10.68
C ASN A 161 7.70 9.89 10.34
N PHE A 162 7.06 8.90 10.96
CA PHE A 162 7.25 7.49 10.58
C PHE A 162 6.81 7.23 9.14
N ALA A 163 5.63 7.73 8.73
CA ALA A 163 5.16 7.58 7.35
C ALA A 163 6.10 8.25 6.33
N MET A 164 6.62 9.44 6.63
CA MET A 164 7.63 10.10 5.80
C MET A 164 8.92 9.27 5.70
N PHE A 165 9.43 8.76 6.83
CA PHE A 165 10.59 7.87 6.83
C PHE A 165 10.37 6.62 5.96
N TYR A 166 9.19 6.00 6.05
CA TYR A 166 8.81 4.88 5.19
C TYR A 166 8.83 5.28 3.71
N ASN A 167 8.19 6.41 3.37
CA ASN A 167 8.10 6.92 2.00
C ASN A 167 9.47 7.23 1.39
N ASP A 168 10.39 7.79 2.17
CA ASP A 168 11.75 8.06 1.72
C ASP A 168 12.55 6.79 1.43
N ASN A 169 12.37 5.73 2.22
CA ASN A 169 12.99 4.43 1.95
C ASN A 169 12.39 3.81 0.68
N LEU A 170 11.07 3.87 0.52
CA LEU A 170 10.38 3.36 -0.65
C LEU A 170 10.82 4.08 -1.93
N GLN A 171 10.84 5.41 -1.94
CA GLN A 171 11.26 6.19 -3.11
C GLN A 171 12.71 5.87 -3.52
N ARG A 172 13.62 5.67 -2.55
CA ARG A 172 15.00 5.22 -2.82
C ARG A 172 15.02 3.84 -3.47
N ALA A 173 14.23 2.88 -2.98
CA ALA A 173 14.14 1.55 -3.57
C ALA A 173 13.55 1.58 -4.99
N LEU A 174 12.52 2.40 -5.23
CA LEU A 174 11.94 2.59 -6.57
C LEU A 174 12.93 3.25 -7.54
N LYS A 175 13.74 4.21 -7.06
CA LYS A 175 14.82 4.79 -7.87
C LYS A 175 15.85 3.75 -8.30
N GLN A 176 16.15 2.77 -7.45
CA GLN A 176 17.01 1.64 -7.84
C GLN A 176 16.29 0.73 -8.84
N LEU A 177 15.03 0.39 -8.59
CA LEU A 177 14.27 -0.49 -9.48
C LEU A 177 14.13 0.10 -10.90
N ARG A 178 13.94 1.42 -11.03
CA ARG A 178 13.96 2.12 -12.33
C ARG A 178 15.29 2.01 -13.08
N LYS A 179 16.41 1.88 -12.37
CA LYS A 179 17.72 1.64 -13.00
C LYS A 179 17.88 0.19 -13.46
N GLU A 180 17.24 -0.75 -12.76
CA GLU A 180 17.24 -2.17 -13.12
C GLU A 180 16.35 -2.44 -14.35
N TYR A 181 15.27 -1.66 -14.51
CA TYR A 181 14.30 -1.79 -15.60
C TYR A 181 14.06 -0.44 -16.31
N PRO A 182 14.98 0.01 -17.18
CA PRO A 182 14.91 1.32 -17.81
C PRO A 182 13.72 1.49 -18.78
N ASP A 183 13.23 0.38 -19.34
CA ASP A 183 12.14 0.38 -20.34
C ASP A 183 10.74 0.27 -19.71
N VAL A 184 10.64 0.22 -18.37
CA VAL A 184 9.39 0.03 -17.64
C VAL A 184 8.99 1.32 -16.93
N THR A 185 7.71 1.68 -17.06
CA THR A 185 7.15 2.85 -16.37
C THR A 185 6.83 2.51 -14.91
N ILE A 186 7.71 2.91 -13.99
CA ILE A 186 7.53 2.71 -12.54
C ILE A 186 7.17 4.05 -11.88
N VAL A 187 5.95 4.17 -11.36
CA VAL A 187 5.41 5.40 -10.77
C VAL A 187 5.29 5.26 -9.26
N TYR A 188 5.72 6.29 -8.53
CA TYR A 188 5.45 6.43 -7.10
C TYR A 188 4.14 7.21 -6.94
N ALA A 189 3.18 6.67 -6.18
CA ALA A 189 1.95 7.39 -5.86
C ALA A 189 2.07 8.03 -4.47
N ASP A 190 2.12 9.37 -4.44
CA ASP A 190 2.24 10.15 -3.21
C ASP A 190 0.90 10.29 -2.48
N TYR A 191 0.52 9.21 -1.80
CA TYR A 191 -0.68 9.18 -0.96
C TYR A 191 -0.57 10.08 0.27
N PHE A 192 0.64 10.35 0.74
CA PHE A 192 0.87 11.19 1.91
C PHE A 192 0.41 12.62 1.65
N THR A 193 0.89 13.21 0.56
CA THR A 193 0.52 14.56 0.15
C THR A 193 -0.94 14.60 -0.31
N ALA A 194 -1.38 13.62 -1.10
CA ALA A 194 -2.74 13.57 -1.62
C ALA A 194 -3.79 13.56 -0.49
N LEU A 195 -3.59 12.77 0.58
CA LEU A 195 -4.52 12.77 1.70
C LEU A 195 -4.39 13.99 2.59
N HIS A 196 -3.22 14.61 2.71
CA HIS A 196 -3.10 15.87 3.45
C HIS A 196 -4.03 16.97 2.91
N TYR A 197 -4.22 17.03 1.59
CA TYR A 197 -5.17 17.98 0.99
C TYR A 197 -6.65 17.68 1.29
N CYS A 198 -6.97 16.47 1.73
CA CYS A 198 -8.34 16.06 2.08
C CYS A 198 -8.65 16.21 3.57
N ILE A 199 -7.67 16.61 4.39
CA ILE A 199 -7.86 16.84 5.82
C ILE A 199 -8.37 18.28 5.97
N CYS A 200 -9.69 18.40 6.11
CA CYS A 200 -10.41 19.65 6.37
C CYS A 200 -10.66 19.85 7.87
#